data_AF-Q0UAB0-F1
#
_entry.id   AF-Q0UAB0-F1
#
_cell.length_a   1.000
_cell.length_b   1.000
_cell.length_c   1.000
_cell.angle_alpha   90.00
_cell.angle_beta   90.00
_cell.angle_gamma   90.00
#
_symmetry.space_group_name_H-M   'P 1'
#
loop_
_entity.id
_entity.type
_entity.pdbx_description
1 polymer ?
#
loop_
_entity_poly.entity_id
_entity_poly.type
_entity_poly.pdbx_seq_one_letter_code
_entity_poly.pdbx_strand_id
1 'polypeptide(L)'
;MSLGILLSPLLGGVVFDHAGYNAVFGMAYALIGLDIVLRLLLVEKKVAARWDPDVAGRAPVVASDELDGGKTTTTPPSDGIPDEEKAATGGPEIDPTAFRQRRRDRLPPVLSLLYSRRLWAALVCALLQATLMTSFDSVLTIHAANIFNFSATGAGLLFLPILLPGFLAPLFGWLSDKFGGRYFVTVGFLCACPPLVCLRFVNENTIKDKVLLCALLAITGLFLAATFPPIMAEISSVVEAKEKSMLARGHPGFGKGGAYAQAYALFNMAFAAGCMAGPLLAGFLVKDRGWETMAWVLGLISAVAAVPALLWLGGWLFKKKT
;
A
#
# COMPACT_ATOMS: atom_id res chain seq x y z
N MET A 1 11.81 -0.11 6.66
CA MET A 1 11.90 1.35 6.40
C MET A 1 13.14 1.63 5.58
N SER A 2 13.10 2.61 4.66
CA SER A 2 14.30 3.07 3.97
C SER A 2 15.05 4.10 4.82
N LEU A 3 16.39 4.11 4.75
CA LEU A 3 17.21 5.08 5.47
C LEU A 3 16.89 6.54 5.07
N GLY A 4 16.46 6.75 3.82
CA GLY A 4 16.05 8.07 3.33
C GLY A 4 14.88 8.68 4.10
N ILE A 5 13.83 7.89 4.38
CA ILE A 5 12.66 8.38 5.15
C ILE A 5 13.07 8.78 6.57
N LEU A 6 13.96 8.01 7.21
CA LEU A 6 14.45 8.30 8.55
C LEU A 6 15.35 9.55 8.60
N LEU A 7 16.27 9.68 7.65
CA LEU A 7 17.26 10.76 7.64
C LEU A 7 16.71 12.07 7.07
N SER A 8 15.64 12.01 6.25
CA SER A 8 15.13 13.20 5.56
C SER A 8 14.67 14.33 6.49
N PRO A 9 13.95 14.10 7.61
CA PRO A 9 13.53 15.20 8.48
C PRO A 9 14.70 15.79 9.25
N LEU A 10 15.68 14.94 9.61
CA LEU A 10 16.91 15.38 10.28
C LEU A 10 17.75 16.25 9.36
N LEU A 11 18.09 15.76 8.16
CA LEU A 11 18.91 16.49 7.20
C LEU A 11 18.20 17.76 6.72
N GLY A 12 16.90 17.68 6.44
CA GLY A 12 16.08 18.83 6.07
C GLY A 12 16.08 19.90 7.16
N GLY A 13 15.88 19.50 8.43
CA GLY A 13 15.90 20.41 9.57
C GLY A 13 17.25 21.08 9.78
N VAL A 14 18.34 20.31 9.79
CA VAL A 14 19.71 20.83 10.00
C VAL A 14 20.12 21.79 8.89
N VAL A 15 19.91 21.41 7.63
CA VAL A 15 20.28 22.25 6.48
C VAL A 15 19.44 23.52 6.45
N PHE A 16 18.15 23.44 6.80
CA PHE A 16 17.30 24.62 6.88
C PHE A 16 17.75 25.59 7.98
N ASP A 17 18.07 25.08 9.18
CA ASP A 17 18.50 25.90 10.33
C ASP A 17 19.80 26.66 10.03
N HIS A 18 20.76 26.00 9.37
CA HIS A 18 22.11 26.54 9.19
C HIS A 18 22.35 27.23 7.85
N ALA A 19 21.66 26.81 6.78
CA ALA A 19 21.92 27.26 5.42
C ALA A 19 20.67 27.79 4.70
N GLY A 20 19.51 27.78 5.36
CA GLY A 20 18.27 28.37 4.87
C GLY A 20 17.57 27.56 3.79
N TYR A 21 16.44 28.10 3.32
CA TYR A 21 15.50 27.42 2.42
C TYR A 21 16.15 26.91 1.12
N ASN A 22 16.91 27.77 0.43
CA ASN A 22 17.51 27.42 -0.87
C ASN A 22 18.52 26.27 -0.77
N ALA A 23 19.23 26.15 0.36
CA ALA A 23 20.20 25.08 0.58
C ALA A 23 19.53 23.70 0.69
N VAL A 24 18.32 23.63 1.26
CA VAL A 24 17.53 22.39 1.33
C VAL A 24 17.18 21.90 -0.08
N PHE A 25 16.78 22.80 -0.98
CA PHE A 25 16.54 22.45 -2.39
C PHE A 25 17.84 22.04 -3.09
N GLY A 26 18.94 22.76 -2.86
CA GLY A 26 20.25 22.39 -3.39
C GLY A 26 20.67 20.96 -3.02
N MET A 27 20.48 20.59 -1.74
CA MET A 27 20.71 19.21 -1.27
C MET A 27 19.82 18.20 -1.98
N ALA A 28 18.51 18.49 -2.12
CA ALA A 28 17.58 17.60 -2.81
C ALA A 28 17.97 17.41 -4.29
N TYR A 29 18.31 18.49 -4.99
CA TYR A 29 18.76 18.43 -6.39
C TYR A 29 20.07 17.64 -6.54
N ALA A 30 21.01 17.79 -5.62
CA ALA A 30 22.26 17.02 -5.64
C ALA A 30 21.99 15.51 -5.49
N LEU A 31 21.11 15.11 -4.56
CA LEU A 31 20.72 13.71 -4.38
C LEU A 31 20.00 13.14 -5.60
N ILE A 32 19.10 13.92 -6.22
CA ILE A 32 18.43 13.54 -7.48
C ILE A 32 19.44 13.38 -8.61
N GLY A 33 20.37 14.33 -8.76
CA GLY A 33 21.43 14.26 -9.76
C GLY A 33 22.31 13.03 -9.57
N LEU A 34 22.66 12.71 -8.33
CA LEU A 34 23.39 11.49 -7.99
C LEU A 34 22.59 10.23 -8.34
N ASP A 35 21.30 10.16 -8.02
CA ASP A 35 20.42 9.04 -8.41
C ASP A 35 20.39 8.84 -9.93
N ILE A 36 20.28 9.93 -10.70
CA ILE A 36 20.31 9.88 -12.17
C ILE A 36 21.66 9.32 -12.66
N VAL A 37 22.79 9.83 -12.15
CA VAL A 37 24.12 9.34 -12.54
C VAL A 37 24.27 7.86 -12.21
N LEU A 38 23.87 7.44 -11.01
CA LEU A 38 23.94 6.03 -10.60
C LEU A 38 23.08 5.14 -11.50
N ARG A 39 21.88 5.59 -11.91
CA ARG A 39 21.04 4.85 -12.86
C ARG A 39 21.64 4.76 -14.25
N LEU A 40 22.32 5.81 -14.72
CA LEU A 40 23.03 5.79 -16.01
C LEU A 40 24.24 4.85 -16.00
N LEU A 41 24.91 4.70 -14.86
CA LEU A 41 26.03 3.78 -14.67
C LEU A 41 25.58 2.33 -14.43
N LEU A 42 24.31 2.10 -14.10
CA LEU A 42 23.77 0.77 -13.82
C LEU A 42 23.61 -0.01 -15.12
N VAL A 43 24.53 -0.94 -15.37
CA VAL A 43 24.41 -1.89 -16.49
C VAL A 43 23.37 -2.95 -16.12
N GLU A 44 22.21 -2.92 -16.80
CA GLU A 44 21.16 -3.91 -16.55
C GLU A 44 21.62 -5.33 -16.92
N LYS A 45 21.27 -6.32 -16.08
CA LYS A 45 21.59 -7.73 -16.33
C LYS A 45 21.05 -8.26 -17.68
N LYS A 46 19.93 -7.72 -18.17
CA LYS A 46 19.40 -8.05 -19.51
C LYS A 46 20.29 -7.56 -20.65
N VAL A 47 20.96 -6.42 -20.46
CA VAL A 47 21.94 -5.88 -21.41
C VAL A 47 23.26 -6.64 -21.27
N ALA A 48 23.70 -6.94 -20.04
CA ALA A 48 24.89 -7.76 -19.79
C ALA A 48 24.77 -9.19 -20.35
N ALA A 49 23.57 -9.80 -20.31
CA ALA A 49 23.31 -11.12 -20.88
C ALA A 49 23.50 -11.20 -22.41
N ARG A 50 23.55 -10.06 -23.12
CA ARG A 50 23.90 -10.02 -24.56
C ARG A 50 25.40 -10.16 -24.81
N TRP A 51 26.23 -10.00 -23.79
CA TRP A 51 27.69 -9.99 -23.87
C TRP A 51 28.34 -11.14 -23.08
N ASP A 52 27.54 -12.03 -22.50
CA ASP A 52 27.97 -13.19 -21.75
C ASP A 52 27.81 -14.46 -22.61
N PRO A 53 28.91 -15.04 -23.14
CA PRO A 53 28.86 -16.17 -24.06
C PRO A 53 28.30 -17.47 -23.44
N ASP A 54 28.16 -17.55 -22.11
CA ASP A 54 27.64 -18.73 -21.40
C ASP A 54 26.11 -18.72 -21.18
N VAL A 55 25.39 -17.66 -21.60
CA VAL A 55 23.93 -17.53 -21.40
C VAL A 55 23.10 -18.19 -22.51
N ALA A 56 23.73 -18.75 -23.56
CA ALA A 56 23.06 -19.44 -24.66
C ALA A 56 22.25 -20.71 -24.24
N GLY A 57 22.36 -21.16 -22.98
CA GLY A 57 21.69 -22.35 -22.46
C GLY A 57 20.44 -22.14 -21.60
N ARG A 58 20.01 -20.89 -21.30
CA ARG A 58 18.79 -20.65 -20.50
C ARG A 58 17.80 -19.79 -21.28
N ALA A 59 16.71 -20.44 -21.73
CA ALA A 59 15.62 -19.82 -22.46
C ALA A 59 15.13 -18.53 -21.77
N PRO A 60 15.12 -17.38 -22.48
CA PRO A 60 14.58 -16.15 -21.93
C PRO A 60 13.05 -16.24 -21.88
N VAL A 61 12.47 -15.76 -20.77
CA VAL A 61 11.05 -15.46 -20.70
C VAL A 61 10.77 -14.31 -21.67
N VAL A 62 10.30 -14.64 -22.86
CA VAL A 62 9.81 -13.67 -23.84
C VAL A 62 8.51 -13.08 -23.31
N ALA A 63 8.53 -11.78 -22.99
CA ALA A 63 7.33 -10.98 -22.96
C ALA A 63 6.99 -10.67 -24.42
N SER A 64 5.93 -11.28 -24.95
CA SER A 64 5.41 -10.97 -26.27
C SER A 64 4.50 -9.75 -26.16
N ASP A 65 5.06 -8.57 -26.43
CA ASP A 65 4.30 -7.43 -26.93
C ASP A 65 4.03 -7.68 -28.42
N GLU A 66 2.78 -7.97 -28.80
CA GLU A 66 2.34 -7.78 -30.19
C GLU A 66 0.98 -7.08 -30.19
N LEU A 67 1.04 -5.80 -30.56
CA LEU A 67 -0.05 -5.05 -31.13
C LEU A 67 -0.09 -5.31 -32.65
N ASP A 68 -1.32 -5.44 -33.14
CA ASP A 68 -1.81 -5.00 -34.45
C ASP A 68 -1.73 -5.93 -35.68
N GLY A 69 -2.75 -5.79 -36.53
CA GLY A 69 -2.65 -6.05 -37.97
C GLY A 69 -3.36 -7.31 -38.49
N GLY A 70 -4.62 -7.18 -38.85
CA GLY A 70 -5.30 -8.18 -39.69
C GLY A 70 -4.71 -8.29 -41.10
N LYS A 71 -4.79 -9.49 -41.70
CA LYS A 71 -4.96 -9.67 -43.15
C LYS A 71 -5.42 -11.08 -43.52
N THR A 72 -6.44 -11.07 -44.38
CA THR A 72 -7.11 -12.12 -45.15
C THR A 72 -6.22 -12.74 -46.23
N THR A 73 -6.38 -14.05 -46.47
CA THR A 73 -6.21 -14.76 -47.78
C THR A 73 -6.71 -16.22 -47.57
N THR A 74 -7.87 -16.66 -48.07
CA THR A 74 -8.16 -17.30 -49.39
C THR A 74 -7.22 -18.50 -49.69
N THR A 75 -7.61 -19.75 -49.98
CA THR A 75 -8.78 -20.39 -50.65
C THR A 75 -8.68 -21.96 -50.50
N PRO A 76 -9.64 -22.80 -50.99
CA PRO A 76 -10.06 -24.15 -50.51
C PRO A 76 -9.55 -25.31 -51.44
N PRO A 77 -10.20 -26.51 -51.67
CA PRO A 77 -11.33 -27.23 -51.02
C PRO A 77 -11.11 -28.75 -50.80
N SER A 78 -12.04 -29.45 -50.12
CA SER A 78 -12.45 -30.83 -50.47
C SER A 78 -13.73 -31.26 -49.73
N ASP A 79 -14.79 -31.35 -50.54
CA ASP A 79 -16.03 -32.13 -50.51
C ASP A 79 -16.32 -33.13 -49.37
N GLY A 80 -17.59 -33.09 -48.94
CA GLY A 80 -18.29 -34.19 -48.26
C GLY A 80 -19.57 -33.76 -47.53
N ILE A 81 -20.69 -33.66 -48.24
CA ILE A 81 -22.06 -33.68 -47.70
C ILE A 81 -22.73 -34.98 -48.21
N PRO A 82 -23.48 -35.69 -47.36
CA PRO A 82 -24.95 -35.72 -47.53
C PRO A 82 -25.74 -35.40 -46.23
N ASP A 83 -26.76 -34.54 -46.36
CA ASP A 83 -28.19 -34.68 -45.96
C ASP A 83 -28.56 -35.72 -44.87
N GLU A 84 -29.50 -35.57 -43.94
CA GLU A 84 -30.70 -34.74 -43.82
C GLU A 84 -31.25 -34.91 -42.36
N GLU A 85 -31.84 -33.84 -41.82
CA GLU A 85 -33.11 -33.79 -41.07
C GLU A 85 -33.39 -34.67 -39.82
N LYS A 86 -33.51 -34.03 -38.64
CA LYS A 86 -34.68 -34.19 -37.74
C LYS A 86 -34.74 -33.14 -36.61
N ALA A 87 -35.89 -32.50 -36.56
CA ALA A 87 -36.30 -31.47 -35.63
C ALA A 87 -36.45 -31.94 -34.16
N ALA A 88 -36.20 -31.04 -33.21
CA ALA A 88 -37.09 -30.81 -32.07
C ALA A 88 -36.67 -29.55 -31.29
N THR A 89 -37.57 -28.58 -31.34
CA THR A 89 -37.76 -27.40 -30.49
C THR A 89 -37.25 -27.53 -29.04
N GLY A 90 -36.26 -26.72 -28.68
CA GLY A 90 -35.96 -26.32 -27.32
C GLY A 90 -35.56 -24.85 -27.33
N GLY A 91 -36.47 -23.95 -26.96
CA GLY A 91 -36.12 -22.53 -26.78
C GLY A 91 -35.01 -22.41 -25.74
N PRO A 92 -34.00 -21.55 -25.93
CA PRO A 92 -32.94 -21.41 -24.94
C PRO A 92 -33.54 -20.83 -23.66
N GLU A 93 -33.66 -21.67 -22.64
CA GLU A 93 -33.91 -21.23 -21.28
C GLU A 93 -32.72 -20.32 -20.90
N ILE A 94 -32.94 -19.01 -20.94
CA ILE A 94 -31.93 -18.03 -20.58
C ILE A 94 -31.75 -18.12 -19.07
N ASP A 95 -30.78 -18.92 -18.64
CA ASP A 95 -30.38 -19.00 -17.24
C ASP A 95 -29.81 -17.61 -16.81
N PRO A 96 -30.47 -16.88 -15.90
CA PRO A 96 -30.00 -15.58 -15.45
C PRO A 96 -28.65 -15.67 -14.71
N THR A 97 -28.24 -16.86 -14.26
CA THR A 97 -26.91 -17.08 -13.67
C THR A 97 -25.79 -17.05 -14.73
N ALA A 98 -26.05 -17.58 -15.93
CA ALA A 98 -25.12 -17.56 -17.05
C ALA A 98 -24.87 -16.14 -17.58
N PHE A 99 -25.89 -15.27 -17.60
CA PHE A 99 -25.73 -13.86 -17.96
C PHE A 99 -24.90 -13.05 -16.94
N ARG A 100 -25.05 -13.33 -15.64
CA ARG A 100 -24.22 -12.72 -14.59
C ARG A 100 -22.77 -13.18 -14.64
N GLN A 101 -22.52 -14.45 -14.96
CA GLN A 101 -21.16 -14.98 -15.18
C GLN A 101 -20.49 -14.31 -16.38
N ARG A 102 -21.17 -14.23 -17.52
CA ARG A 102 -20.63 -13.65 -18.77
C ARG A 102 -20.21 -12.17 -18.64
N ARG A 103 -20.89 -11.39 -17.80
CA ARG A 103 -20.56 -9.97 -17.55
C ARG A 103 -19.35 -9.81 -16.63
N ARG A 104 -19.17 -10.74 -15.68
CA ARG A 104 -18.04 -10.77 -14.75
C ARG A 104 -16.74 -11.20 -15.43
N ASP A 105 -16.86 -12.00 -16.49
CA ASP A 105 -15.74 -12.48 -17.31
C ASP A 105 -15.21 -11.43 -18.31
N ARG A 106 -15.96 -10.34 -18.53
CA ARG A 106 -15.55 -9.20 -19.38
C ARG A 106 -14.99 -8.00 -18.62
N LEU A 107 -14.97 -8.05 -17.28
CA LEU A 107 -14.43 -6.95 -16.49
C LEU A 107 -12.90 -7.00 -16.51
N PRO A 108 -12.20 -5.86 -16.69
CA PRO A 108 -10.75 -5.82 -16.60
C PRO A 108 -10.30 -6.45 -15.27
N PRO A 109 -9.18 -7.20 -15.27
CA PRO A 109 -8.84 -8.05 -14.14
C PRO A 109 -8.69 -7.28 -12.80
N VAL A 110 -8.34 -5.99 -12.86
CA VAL A 110 -8.32 -5.05 -11.71
C VAL A 110 -9.70 -4.91 -11.02
N LEU A 111 -10.78 -4.80 -11.80
CA LEU A 111 -12.15 -4.74 -11.25
C LEU A 111 -12.58 -6.08 -10.66
N SER A 112 -12.12 -7.19 -11.24
CA SER A 112 -12.31 -8.51 -10.63
C SER A 112 -11.65 -8.55 -9.26
N LEU A 113 -10.38 -8.14 -9.13
CA LEU A 113 -9.62 -8.03 -7.87
C LEU A 113 -10.40 -7.25 -6.80
N LEU A 114 -10.85 -6.04 -7.13
CA LEU A 114 -11.69 -5.20 -6.28
C LEU A 114 -13.04 -5.85 -5.92
N TYR A 115 -13.51 -6.90 -6.57
CA TYR A 115 -14.71 -7.60 -6.07
C TYR A 115 -14.44 -8.44 -4.80
N SER A 116 -13.19 -8.59 -4.38
CA SER A 116 -12.84 -9.31 -3.14
C SER A 116 -13.01 -8.40 -1.91
N ARG A 117 -13.95 -8.75 -1.02
CA ARG A 117 -14.14 -8.08 0.28
C ARG A 117 -12.86 -8.06 1.13
N ARG A 118 -12.06 -9.14 1.04
CA ARG A 118 -10.79 -9.29 1.76
C ARG A 118 -9.73 -8.31 1.23
N LEU A 119 -9.66 -8.13 -0.10
CA LEU A 119 -8.76 -7.14 -0.70
C LEU A 119 -9.17 -5.71 -0.33
N TRP A 120 -10.47 -5.39 -0.41
CA TRP A 120 -10.98 -4.09 0.02
C TRP A 120 -10.61 -3.75 1.45
N ALA A 121 -10.78 -4.70 2.38
CA ALA A 121 -10.42 -4.48 3.77
C ALA A 121 -8.92 -4.20 3.94
N ALA A 122 -8.06 -4.94 3.25
CA ALA A 122 -6.61 -4.71 3.27
C ALA A 122 -6.24 -3.34 2.67
N LEU A 123 -6.87 -2.94 1.56
CA LEU A 123 -6.65 -1.62 0.93
C LEU A 123 -7.13 -0.47 1.82
N VAL A 124 -8.29 -0.62 2.49
CA VAL A 124 -8.78 0.37 3.47
C VAL A 124 -7.83 0.46 4.67
N CYS A 125 -7.35 -0.67 5.19
CA CYS A 125 -6.35 -0.66 6.27
C CYS A 125 -5.05 0.03 5.84
N ALA A 126 -4.57 -0.22 4.62
CA ALA A 126 -3.40 0.46 4.05
C ALA A 126 -3.61 1.98 3.93
N LEU A 127 -4.77 2.40 3.43
CA LEU A 127 -5.13 3.81 3.31
C LEU A 127 -5.18 4.49 4.69
N LEU A 128 -5.84 3.87 5.68
CA LEU A 128 -5.96 4.43 7.03
C LEU A 128 -4.62 4.45 7.76
N GLN A 129 -3.79 3.41 7.59
CA GLN A 129 -2.43 3.38 8.11
C GLN A 129 -1.58 4.53 7.53
N ALA A 130 -1.64 4.75 6.21
CA ALA A 130 -0.93 5.83 5.54
C ALA A 130 -1.44 7.20 6.00
N THR A 131 -2.76 7.36 6.14
CA THR A 131 -3.41 8.58 6.65
C THR A 131 -2.89 8.92 8.05
N LEU A 132 -2.85 7.95 8.96
CA LEU A 132 -2.38 8.17 10.34
C LEU A 132 -0.90 8.52 10.40
N MET A 133 -0.05 7.83 9.63
CA MET A 133 1.38 8.11 9.57
C MET A 133 1.70 9.50 9.01
N THR A 134 1.10 9.83 7.86
CA THR A 134 1.42 11.08 7.14
C THR A 134 0.71 12.31 7.69
N SER A 135 -0.30 12.14 8.55
CA SER A 135 -0.95 13.26 9.25
C SER A 135 0.07 14.17 9.95
N PHE A 136 1.08 13.57 10.58
CA PHE A 136 2.13 14.29 11.30
C PHE A 136 3.01 15.17 10.40
N ASP A 137 3.16 14.84 9.11
CA ASP A 137 4.06 15.54 8.19
C ASP A 137 3.72 17.03 8.04
N SER A 138 2.44 17.37 8.15
CA SER A 138 1.94 18.74 8.00
C SER A 138 1.85 19.55 9.29
N VAL A 139 1.70 18.89 10.44
CA VAL A 139 1.34 19.56 11.70
C VAL A 139 2.39 19.44 12.78
N LEU A 140 3.17 18.36 12.82
CA LEU A 140 4.02 18.04 13.97
C LEU A 140 5.11 19.08 14.17
N THR A 141 5.82 19.45 13.10
CA THR A 141 6.92 20.43 13.16
C THR A 141 6.43 21.83 13.46
N ILE A 142 5.31 22.23 12.85
CA ILE A 142 4.69 23.53 13.06
C ILE A 142 4.20 23.65 14.51
N HIS A 143 3.55 22.61 15.02
CA HIS A 143 3.08 22.57 16.40
C HIS A 143 4.23 22.64 17.41
N ALA A 144 5.30 21.88 17.18
CA ALA A 144 6.49 21.93 18.02
C ALA A 144 7.20 23.28 17.97
N ALA A 145 7.28 23.92 16.81
CA ALA A 145 7.82 25.27 16.68
C ALA A 145 6.96 26.28 17.47
N ASN A 146 5.63 26.20 17.36
CA ASN A 146 4.72 27.14 18.00
C ASN A 146 4.63 26.99 19.53
N ILE A 147 4.60 25.75 20.06
CA ILE A 147 4.48 25.51 21.50
C ILE A 147 5.84 25.51 22.19
N PHE A 148 6.81 24.79 21.63
CA PHE A 148 8.09 24.57 22.29
C PHE A 148 9.17 25.58 21.92
N ASN A 149 8.92 26.45 20.94
CA ASN A 149 9.94 27.31 20.32
C ASN A 149 11.13 26.48 19.78
N PHE A 150 10.85 25.29 19.25
CA PHE A 150 11.88 24.45 18.64
C PHE A 150 12.41 25.07 17.36
N SER A 151 13.73 24.97 17.15
CA SER A 151 14.35 25.26 15.86
C SER A 151 13.95 24.22 14.81
N ALA A 152 14.28 24.46 13.55
CA ALA A 152 13.94 23.52 12.47
C ALA A 152 14.59 22.14 12.70
N THR A 153 15.81 22.11 13.23
CA THR A 153 16.49 20.88 13.63
C THR A 153 15.73 20.14 14.73
N GLY A 154 15.34 20.85 15.79
CA GLY A 154 14.60 20.26 16.91
C GLY A 154 13.24 19.72 16.49
N ALA A 155 12.53 20.44 15.62
CA ALA A 155 11.25 20.00 15.07
C ALA A 155 11.41 18.77 14.17
N GLY A 156 12.43 18.74 13.30
CA GLY A 156 12.72 17.59 12.43
C GLY A 156 13.07 16.31 13.20
N LEU A 157 13.76 16.44 14.35
CA LEU A 157 14.10 15.33 15.23
C LEU A 157 12.87 14.59 15.81
N LEU A 158 11.71 15.25 15.89
CA LEU A 158 10.47 14.62 16.40
C LEU A 158 9.92 13.52 15.49
N PHE A 159 10.36 13.45 14.23
CA PHE A 159 10.02 12.31 13.37
C PHE A 159 10.82 11.04 13.70
N LEU A 160 11.97 11.14 14.37
CA LEU A 160 12.75 9.96 14.73
C LEU A 160 11.98 9.02 15.68
N PRO A 161 11.38 9.49 16.80
CA PRO A 161 10.58 8.65 17.67
C PRO A 161 9.49 7.86 16.93
N ILE A 162 8.75 8.47 16.01
CA ILE A 162 7.66 7.79 15.29
C ILE A 162 8.18 6.82 14.21
N LEU A 163 9.34 7.09 13.60
CA LEU A 163 9.91 6.27 12.53
C LEU A 163 10.80 5.12 13.02
N LEU A 164 11.54 5.30 14.12
CA LEU A 164 12.47 4.33 14.68
C LEU A 164 11.85 2.95 14.98
N PRO A 165 10.62 2.84 15.53
CA PRO A 165 9.97 1.55 15.73
C PRO A 165 9.78 0.76 14.43
N GLY A 166 9.80 1.42 13.26
CA GLY A 166 9.76 0.77 11.95
C GLY A 166 10.92 -0.20 11.67
N PHE A 167 12.03 -0.13 12.43
CA PHE A 167 13.10 -1.15 12.37
C PHE A 167 12.66 -2.50 12.92
N LEU A 168 11.61 -2.55 13.74
CA LEU A 168 11.01 -3.78 14.26
C LEU A 168 10.03 -4.42 13.26
N ALA A 169 9.84 -3.85 12.07
CA ALA A 169 8.94 -4.38 11.05
C ALA A 169 9.21 -5.86 10.67
N PRO A 170 10.46 -6.35 10.53
CA PRO A 170 10.72 -7.76 10.27
C PRO A 170 10.26 -8.68 11.41
N LEU A 171 10.44 -8.24 12.66
CA LEU A 171 9.98 -8.96 13.85
C LEU A 171 8.45 -9.05 13.86
N PHE A 172 7.76 -7.95 13.58
CA PHE A 172 6.30 -7.95 13.49
C PHE A 172 5.78 -8.78 12.32
N GLY A 173 6.48 -8.79 11.18
CA GLY A 173 6.20 -9.69 10.07
C GLY A 173 6.23 -11.15 10.52
N TRP A 174 7.35 -11.60 11.09
CA TRP A 174 7.50 -12.97 11.60
C TRP A 174 6.44 -13.34 12.64
N LEU A 175 6.15 -12.41 13.56
CA LEU A 175 5.15 -12.64 14.61
C LEU A 175 3.74 -12.73 14.03
N SER A 176 3.45 -11.91 13.02
CA SER A 176 2.17 -11.92 12.32
C SER A 176 1.93 -13.17 11.48
N ASP A 177 3.00 -13.73 10.89
CA ASP A 177 2.93 -15.00 10.16
C ASP A 177 2.61 -16.17 11.10
N LYS A 178 3.09 -16.12 12.36
CA LYS A 178 2.89 -17.19 13.34
C LYS A 178 1.52 -17.16 14.03
N PHE A 179 1.06 -15.99 14.48
CA PHE A 179 -0.19 -15.86 15.25
C PHE A 179 -1.39 -15.35 14.42
N GLY A 180 -1.17 -15.02 13.15
CA GLY A 180 -2.18 -14.56 12.21
C GLY A 180 -2.24 -13.02 12.12
N GLY A 181 -2.02 -12.51 10.90
CA GLY A 181 -1.93 -11.07 10.63
C GLY A 181 -3.16 -10.25 11.02
N ARG A 182 -4.36 -10.82 10.99
CA ARG A 182 -5.61 -10.13 11.39
C ARG A 182 -5.52 -9.53 12.79
N TYR A 183 -5.07 -10.32 13.77
CA TYR A 183 -5.05 -9.87 15.16
C TYR A 183 -3.97 -8.81 15.37
N PHE A 184 -2.82 -8.93 14.68
CA PHE A 184 -1.77 -7.91 14.71
C PHE A 184 -2.24 -6.56 14.19
N VAL A 185 -2.92 -6.53 13.04
CA VAL A 185 -3.45 -5.28 12.47
C VAL A 185 -4.50 -4.67 13.39
N THR A 186 -5.42 -5.50 13.91
CA THR A 186 -6.50 -5.04 14.79
C THR A 186 -5.96 -4.47 16.11
N VAL A 187 -5.08 -5.22 16.78
CA VAL A 187 -4.47 -4.80 18.05
C VAL A 187 -3.56 -3.60 17.82
N GLY A 188 -2.80 -3.56 16.73
CA GLY A 188 -1.98 -2.39 16.40
C GLY A 188 -2.82 -1.12 16.26
N PHE A 189 -3.91 -1.15 15.51
CA PHE A 189 -4.80 0.01 15.39
C PHE A 189 -5.52 0.38 16.70
N LEU A 190 -5.99 -0.61 17.48
CA LEU A 190 -6.63 -0.34 18.76
C LEU A 190 -5.64 0.23 19.78
N CYS A 191 -4.43 -0.32 19.87
CA CYS A 191 -3.40 0.15 20.78
C CYS A 191 -2.77 1.47 20.35
N ALA A 192 -2.82 1.84 19.06
CA ALA A 192 -2.45 3.16 18.59
C ALA A 192 -3.48 4.25 18.95
N CYS A 193 -4.74 3.90 19.25
CA CYS A 193 -5.77 4.88 19.61
C CYS A 193 -5.46 5.65 20.91
N PRO A 194 -5.18 5.00 22.07
CA PRO A 194 -4.85 5.71 23.30
C PRO A 194 -3.70 6.73 23.17
N PRO A 195 -2.52 6.40 22.61
CA PRO A 195 -1.44 7.37 22.51
C PRO A 195 -1.77 8.51 21.53
N LEU A 196 -2.52 8.25 20.46
CA LEU A 196 -3.01 9.30 19.56
C LEU A 196 -3.96 10.26 20.26
N VAL A 197 -4.89 9.77 21.08
CA VAL A 197 -5.79 10.63 21.88
C VAL A 197 -5.01 11.39 22.94
N CYS A 198 -4.04 10.75 23.59
CA CYS A 198 -3.22 11.37 24.63
C CYS A 198 -2.32 12.50 24.11
N LEU A 199 -2.09 12.62 22.79
CA LEU A 199 -1.41 13.79 22.21
C LEU A 199 -2.12 15.11 22.56
N ARG A 200 -3.42 15.04 22.89
CA ARG A 200 -4.21 16.17 23.39
C ARG A 200 -3.63 16.82 24.65
N PHE A 201 -2.89 16.09 25.47
CA PHE A 201 -2.35 16.61 26.73
C PHE A 201 -1.04 17.39 26.56
N VAL A 202 -0.52 17.48 25.32
CA VAL A 202 0.72 18.21 25.01
C VAL A 202 0.34 19.64 24.62
N ASN A 203 0.36 20.55 25.59
CA ASN A 203 -0.13 21.93 25.42
C ASN A 203 0.82 22.99 25.95
N GLU A 204 1.73 22.65 26.87
CA GLU A 204 2.58 23.61 27.56
C GLU A 204 4.05 23.45 27.18
N ASN A 205 4.82 24.53 27.21
CA ASN A 205 6.27 24.47 26.98
C ASN A 205 7.04 23.97 28.21
N THR A 206 6.80 22.72 28.61
CA THR A 206 7.50 22.07 29.71
C THR A 206 8.39 20.93 29.20
N ILE A 207 9.41 20.54 29.99
CA ILE A 207 10.22 19.36 29.68
C ILE A 207 9.36 18.10 29.69
N LYS A 208 8.34 18.04 30.57
CA LYS A 208 7.41 16.91 30.68
C LYS A 208 6.64 16.71 29.39
N ASP A 209 6.09 17.78 28.81
CA ASP A 209 5.32 17.75 27.57
C ASP A 209 6.18 17.34 26.37
N LYS A 210 7.43 17.80 26.30
CA LYS A 210 8.40 17.38 25.26
C LYS A 210 8.68 15.88 25.32
N VAL A 211 8.96 15.36 26.52
CA VAL A 211 9.21 13.92 26.73
C VAL A 211 7.95 13.11 26.45
N LEU A 212 6.79 13.59 26.90
CA LEU A 212 5.49 12.97 26.67
C LEU A 212 5.20 12.88 25.17
N LEU A 213 5.41 13.96 24.40
CA LEU A 213 5.24 13.96 22.95
C LEU A 213 6.11 12.89 22.28
N CYS A 214 7.42 12.86 22.60
CA CYS A 214 8.33 11.86 22.05
C CYS A 214 7.91 10.42 22.39
N ALA A 215 7.49 10.18 23.63
CA ALA A 215 7.03 8.87 24.07
C ALA A 215 5.74 8.45 23.33
N LEU A 216 4.76 9.34 23.22
CA LEU A 216 3.50 9.08 22.51
C LEU A 216 3.74 8.82 21.02
N LEU A 217 4.63 9.59 20.38
CA LEU A 217 5.04 9.38 18.98
C LEU A 217 5.72 8.01 18.80
N ALA A 218 6.62 7.62 19.72
CA ALA A 218 7.28 6.33 19.66
C ALA A 218 6.31 5.15 19.84
N ILE A 219 5.40 5.25 20.81
CA ILE A 219 4.40 4.21 21.05
C ILE A 219 3.42 4.12 19.86
N THR A 220 3.01 5.26 19.30
CA THR A 220 2.17 5.31 18.09
C THR A 220 2.89 4.69 16.90
N GLY A 221 4.15 5.07 16.67
CA GLY A 221 5.01 4.50 15.63
C GLY A 221 5.18 2.99 15.77
N LEU A 222 5.36 2.49 17.00
CA LEU A 222 5.48 1.07 17.31
C LEU A 222 4.23 0.28 16.89
N PHE A 223 3.06 0.74 17.34
CA PHE A 223 1.81 0.04 17.04
C PHE A 223 1.44 0.10 15.56
N LEU A 224 1.66 1.25 14.90
CA LEU A 224 1.42 1.37 13.46
C LEU A 224 2.46 0.57 12.65
N ALA A 225 3.72 0.49 13.07
CA ALA A 225 4.72 -0.36 12.45
C ALA A 225 4.36 -1.85 12.52
N ALA A 226 3.64 -2.29 13.56
CA ALA A 226 3.15 -3.66 13.68
C ALA A 226 2.03 -3.99 12.68
N THR A 227 1.34 -3.00 12.12
CA THR A 227 0.22 -3.21 11.17
C THR A 227 0.68 -3.38 9.73
N PHE A 228 1.72 -2.69 9.31
CA PHE A 228 2.06 -2.58 7.89
C PHE A 228 2.54 -3.91 7.25
N PRO A 229 3.44 -4.70 7.88
CA PRO A 229 3.84 -6.00 7.35
C PRO A 229 2.68 -7.00 7.14
N PRO A 230 1.77 -7.23 8.12
CA PRO A 230 0.65 -8.14 7.89
C PRO A 230 -0.36 -7.63 6.86
N ILE A 231 -0.54 -6.31 6.71
CA ILE A 231 -1.38 -5.76 5.63
C ILE A 231 -0.77 -6.13 4.26
N MET A 232 0.54 -6.01 4.10
CA MET A 232 1.21 -6.37 2.85
C MET A 232 1.16 -7.88 2.56
N ALA A 233 1.42 -8.71 3.57
CA ALA A 233 1.31 -10.17 3.45
C ALA A 233 -0.14 -10.59 3.09
N GLU A 234 -1.13 -9.93 3.68
CA GLU A 234 -2.54 -10.16 3.37
C GLU A 234 -2.84 -9.87 1.89
N ILE A 235 -2.39 -8.73 1.36
CA ILE A 235 -2.60 -8.35 -0.05
C ILE A 235 -2.01 -9.42 -0.97
N SER A 236 -0.77 -9.86 -0.73
CA SER A 236 -0.13 -10.93 -1.49
C SER A 236 -0.94 -12.24 -1.42
N SER A 237 -1.36 -12.66 -0.23
CA SER A 237 -2.11 -13.91 -0.05
C SER A 237 -3.50 -13.89 -0.71
N VAL A 238 -4.16 -12.72 -0.78
CA VAL A 238 -5.47 -12.56 -1.43
C VAL A 238 -5.33 -12.73 -2.93
N VAL A 239 -4.26 -12.20 -3.50
CA VAL A 239 -3.96 -12.28 -4.93
C VAL A 239 -3.71 -13.73 -5.32
N GLU A 240 -2.83 -14.42 -4.59
CA GLU A 240 -2.53 -15.84 -4.83
C GLU A 240 -3.79 -16.71 -4.74
N ALA A 241 -4.60 -16.51 -3.69
CA ALA A 241 -5.85 -17.25 -3.51
C ALA A 241 -6.84 -17.01 -4.67
N LYS A 242 -6.91 -15.77 -5.16
CA LYS A 242 -7.81 -15.39 -6.25
C LYS A 242 -7.33 -15.93 -7.59
N GLU A 243 -6.03 -15.86 -7.86
CA GLU A 243 -5.43 -16.43 -9.06
C GLU A 243 -5.65 -17.94 -9.12
N LYS A 244 -5.38 -18.65 -8.01
CA LYS A 244 -5.66 -20.09 -7.90
C LYS A 244 -7.14 -20.42 -8.13
N SER A 245 -8.06 -19.62 -7.57
CA SER A 245 -9.50 -19.82 -7.78
C SER A 245 -9.96 -19.53 -9.22
N MET A 246 -9.30 -18.61 -9.94
CA MET A 246 -9.62 -18.31 -11.33
C MET A 246 -9.15 -19.44 -12.24
N LEU A 247 -7.91 -19.92 -12.03
CA LEU A 247 -7.36 -21.05 -12.77
C LEU A 247 -8.18 -22.33 -12.56
N ALA A 248 -8.62 -22.60 -11.33
CA ALA A 248 -9.49 -23.74 -11.02
C ALA A 248 -10.87 -23.67 -11.69
N ARG A 249 -11.32 -22.48 -12.11
CA ARG A 249 -12.59 -22.27 -12.82
C ARG A 249 -12.45 -22.28 -14.34
N GLY A 250 -11.25 -22.54 -14.86
CA GLY A 250 -10.98 -22.58 -16.30
C GLY A 250 -10.88 -21.19 -16.94
N HIS A 251 -10.83 -20.11 -16.15
CA HIS A 251 -10.61 -18.76 -16.68
C HIS A 251 -9.11 -18.54 -16.95
N PRO A 252 -8.75 -17.82 -18.02
CA PRO A 252 -7.38 -17.36 -18.18
C PRO A 252 -7.02 -16.54 -16.94
N GLY A 253 -5.99 -16.98 -16.21
CA GLY A 253 -5.45 -16.24 -15.07
C GLY A 253 -4.96 -14.85 -15.51
N PHE A 254 -4.45 -14.06 -14.57
CA PHE A 254 -4.01 -12.68 -14.84
C PHE A 254 -2.73 -12.58 -15.69
N GLY A 255 -2.29 -13.66 -16.35
CA GLY A 255 -0.97 -13.78 -16.97
C GLY A 255 0.15 -13.95 -15.94
N LYS A 256 1.36 -14.31 -16.38
CA LYS A 256 2.53 -14.49 -15.50
C LYS A 256 2.83 -13.19 -14.74
N GLY A 257 2.56 -13.16 -13.44
CA GLY A 257 2.85 -12.03 -12.55
C GLY A 257 1.86 -10.85 -12.61
N GLY A 258 0.85 -10.90 -13.47
CA GLY A 258 -0.09 -9.79 -13.66
C GLY A 258 -1.03 -9.56 -12.47
N ALA A 259 -1.41 -10.62 -11.75
CA ALA A 259 -2.28 -10.50 -10.57
C ALA A 259 -1.59 -9.70 -9.45
N TYR A 260 -0.31 -10.01 -9.22
CA TYR A 260 0.51 -9.35 -8.19
C TYR A 260 0.79 -7.90 -8.56
N ALA A 261 1.15 -7.63 -9.81
CA ALA A 261 1.37 -6.27 -10.30
C ALA A 261 0.11 -5.40 -10.14
N GLN A 262 -1.07 -5.93 -10.48
CA GLN A 262 -2.32 -5.20 -10.34
C GLN A 262 -2.71 -4.93 -8.89
N ALA A 263 -2.52 -5.89 -7.99
CA ALA A 263 -2.83 -5.69 -6.58
C ALA A 263 -1.83 -4.75 -5.90
N TYR A 264 -0.56 -4.81 -6.29
CA TYR A 264 0.44 -3.86 -5.84
C TYR A 264 0.15 -2.44 -6.36
N ALA A 265 -0.35 -2.31 -7.59
CA ALA A 265 -0.84 -1.03 -8.11
C ALA A 265 -2.04 -0.51 -7.31
N LEU A 266 -3.03 -1.37 -7.00
CA LEU A 266 -4.17 -1.02 -6.14
C LEU A 266 -3.71 -0.59 -4.74
N PHE A 267 -2.75 -1.30 -4.15
CA PHE A 267 -2.13 -0.94 -2.87
C PHE A 267 -1.50 0.45 -2.94
N ASN A 268 -0.63 0.71 -3.93
CA ASN A 268 0.04 2.00 -4.06
C ASN A 268 -0.96 3.14 -4.28
N MET A 269 -2.04 2.92 -5.03
CA MET A 269 -3.11 3.91 -5.17
C MET A 269 -3.82 4.20 -3.84
N ALA A 270 -4.17 3.15 -3.08
CA ALA A 270 -4.80 3.32 -1.76
C ALA A 270 -3.86 3.99 -0.75
N PHE A 271 -2.58 3.61 -0.76
CA PHE A 271 -1.55 4.19 0.09
C PHE A 271 -1.32 5.66 -0.26
N ALA A 272 -1.18 6.01 -1.54
CA ALA A 272 -1.05 7.39 -2.00
C ALA A 272 -2.29 8.24 -1.65
N ALA A 273 -3.50 7.69 -1.76
CA ALA A 273 -4.71 8.35 -1.32
C ALA A 273 -4.66 8.67 0.18
N GLY A 274 -4.15 7.74 1.00
CA GLY A 274 -3.92 7.98 2.43
C GLY A 274 -2.85 9.04 2.69
N CYS A 275 -1.73 9.02 1.96
CA CYS A 275 -0.69 10.05 2.04
C CYS A 275 -1.16 11.45 1.65
N MET A 276 -2.18 11.57 0.79
CA MET A 276 -2.84 12.85 0.52
C MET A 276 -3.83 13.22 1.61
N ALA A 277 -4.66 12.26 2.05
CA ALA A 277 -5.71 12.51 3.03
C ALA A 277 -5.17 12.90 4.41
N GLY A 278 -4.09 12.28 4.88
CA GLY A 278 -3.51 12.51 6.20
C GLY A 278 -3.11 13.97 6.43
N PRO A 279 -2.15 14.52 5.67
CA PRO A 279 -1.70 15.90 5.82
C PRO A 279 -2.83 16.92 5.66
N LEU A 280 -3.75 16.71 4.71
CA LEU A 280 -4.87 17.61 4.50
C LEU A 280 -5.83 17.59 5.70
N LEU A 281 -6.25 16.41 6.14
CA LEU A 281 -7.12 16.24 7.29
C LEU A 281 -6.51 16.87 8.55
N ALA A 282 -5.26 16.53 8.87
CA ALA A 282 -4.59 17.02 10.07
C ALA A 282 -4.38 18.54 10.00
N GLY A 283 -3.89 19.05 8.87
CA GLY A 283 -3.64 20.48 8.67
C GLY A 283 -4.90 21.32 8.82
N PHE A 284 -6.02 20.93 8.20
CA PHE A 284 -7.29 21.65 8.34
C PHE A 284 -7.86 21.56 9.76
N LEU A 285 -7.80 20.39 10.41
CA LEU A 285 -8.28 20.25 11.79
C LEU A 285 -7.50 21.12 12.77
N VAL A 286 -6.17 21.17 12.65
CA VAL A 286 -5.33 22.01 13.51
C VAL A 286 -5.62 23.49 13.26
N LYS A 287 -5.80 23.89 12.00
CA LYS A 287 -6.12 25.28 11.62
C LYS A 287 -7.47 25.75 12.18
N ASP A 288 -8.50 24.92 12.08
CA ASP A 288 -9.88 25.33 12.40
C ASP A 288 -10.28 25.05 13.85
N ARG A 289 -9.78 23.97 14.45
CA ARG A 289 -10.21 23.42 15.75
C ARG A 289 -9.06 23.08 16.70
N GLY A 290 -7.81 23.32 16.30
CA GLY A 290 -6.62 23.11 17.12
C GLY A 290 -6.12 21.66 17.20
N TRP A 291 -4.96 21.51 17.85
CA TRP A 291 -4.23 20.25 18.01
C TRP A 291 -5.03 19.17 18.75
N GLU A 292 -5.73 19.55 19.82
CA GLU A 292 -6.52 18.62 20.63
C GLU A 292 -7.59 17.88 19.81
N THR A 293 -8.27 18.61 18.93
CA THR A 293 -9.33 18.04 18.07
C THR A 293 -8.72 17.08 17.04
N MET A 294 -7.60 17.45 16.45
CA MET A 294 -6.87 16.59 15.51
C MET A 294 -6.40 15.30 16.18
N ALA A 295 -5.80 15.38 17.38
CA ALA A 295 -5.36 14.22 18.16
C ALA A 295 -6.51 13.22 18.43
N TRP A 296 -7.66 13.73 18.87
CA TRP A 296 -8.83 12.90 19.12
C TRP A 296 -9.39 12.26 17.84
N VAL A 297 -9.45 13.02 16.73
CA VAL A 297 -9.90 12.51 15.43
C VAL A 297 -8.97 11.42 14.89
N LEU A 298 -7.65 11.58 15.00
CA LEU A 298 -6.70 10.53 14.61
C LEU A 298 -6.87 9.27 15.46
N GLY A 299 -7.09 9.42 16.77
CA GLY A 299 -7.41 8.30 17.65
C GLY A 299 -8.68 7.55 17.23
N LEU A 300 -9.74 8.30 16.88
CA LEU A 300 -10.98 7.72 16.36
C LEU A 300 -10.76 7.00 15.02
N ILE A 301 -10.02 7.58 14.09
CA ILE A 301 -9.67 6.96 12.81
C ILE A 301 -8.93 5.64 13.04
N SER A 302 -7.99 5.62 13.99
CA SER A 302 -7.27 4.40 14.38
C SER A 302 -8.21 3.34 14.94
N ALA A 303 -9.12 3.71 15.85
CA ALA A 303 -10.12 2.76 16.38
C ALA A 303 -11.05 2.22 15.28
N VAL A 304 -11.50 3.08 14.35
CA VAL A 304 -12.34 2.68 13.22
C VAL A 304 -11.57 1.77 12.26
N ALA A 305 -10.27 1.99 12.05
CA ALA A 305 -9.42 1.15 11.21
C ALA A 305 -9.31 -0.30 11.71
N ALA A 306 -9.48 -0.52 13.02
CA ALA A 306 -9.50 -1.86 13.60
C ALA A 306 -10.71 -2.70 13.17
N VAL A 307 -11.84 -2.06 12.81
CA VAL A 307 -13.08 -2.74 12.41
C VAL A 307 -12.93 -3.52 11.10
N PRO A 308 -12.51 -2.91 9.97
CA PRO A 308 -12.30 -3.66 8.74
C PRO A 308 -11.19 -4.69 8.90
N ALA A 309 -10.21 -4.41 9.78
CA ALA A 309 -9.16 -5.35 10.11
C ALA A 309 -9.71 -6.64 10.73
N LEU A 310 -10.49 -6.52 11.80
CA LEU A 310 -11.01 -7.66 12.54
C LEU A 310 -12.01 -8.48 11.72
N LEU A 311 -12.86 -7.82 10.93
CA LEU A 311 -13.98 -8.47 10.27
C LEU A 311 -13.57 -9.23 8.99
N TRP A 312 -12.57 -8.73 8.25
CA TRP A 312 -12.27 -9.23 6.90
C TRP A 312 -10.81 -9.62 6.64
N LEU A 313 -9.81 -9.19 7.42
CA LEU A 313 -8.45 -9.72 7.22
C LEU A 313 -8.39 -11.21 7.57
N GLY A 314 -7.72 -12.00 6.74
CA GLY A 314 -7.69 -13.46 6.82
C GLY A 314 -9.01 -14.14 6.45
N GLY A 315 -10.01 -13.39 5.98
CA GLY A 315 -11.37 -13.86 5.69
C GLY A 315 -12.39 -13.47 6.75
N TRP A 316 -13.67 -13.78 6.47
CA TRP A 316 -14.78 -13.40 7.34
C TRP A 316 -14.68 -14.07 8.72
N LEU A 317 -14.68 -13.24 9.78
CA LEU A 317 -14.47 -13.69 11.17
C LEU A 317 -15.38 -14.86 11.58
N PHE A 318 -16.65 -14.84 11.17
CA PHE A 318 -17.66 -15.85 11.54
C PHE A 318 -17.79 -17.00 10.54
N LYS A 319 -16.87 -17.13 9.57
CA LYS A 319 -16.92 -18.27 8.64
C LYS A 319 -16.52 -19.53 9.39
N LYS A 320 -17.47 -20.44 9.64
CA LYS A 320 -17.18 -21.80 10.16
C LYS A 320 -16.11 -22.43 9.28
N LYS A 321 -15.00 -22.88 9.89
CA LYS A 321 -14.08 -23.83 9.27
C LYS A 321 -14.84 -25.16 9.15
N THR A 322 -15.52 -25.36 8.04
CA THR A 322 -15.87 -26.70 7.52
C THR A 322 -14.64 -27.33 6.91
#